data_AF-A0A410UKM2-F1
#
_entry.id   AF-A0A410UKM2-F1
#
_cell.length_a   1.000
_cell.length_b   1.000
_cell.length_c   1.000
_cell.angle_alpha   90.00
_cell.angle_beta   90.00
_cell.angle_gamma   90.00
#
_symmetry.space_group_name_H-M   'P 1'
#
loop_
_entity.id
_entity.type
_entity.pdbx_description
1 polymer ?
#
loop_
_entity_poly.entity_id
_entity_poly.type
_entity_poly.pdbx_seq_one_letter_code
_entity_poly.pdbx_strand_id
1 'polypeptide(L)'
;MKLSARSAALYSITFAGLLALSACGKNEQQPANKPAAPSTAPAPSAPSTTAHPAAAGTAAAPASTTTAPAHAGTATPAPAAATPVATDNGFQVSGITLGDAVNPDHKVKKEVTTFSPNQKTIYVSVDTRGSTPGATLNAKWSYLEGNSQLVTNTSQSIIADGPATTTFRVQNPNLWPEGKYKVDISLNGKQVQSKTFEVKKS
;
A
#
# COMPACT_ATOMS: atom_id res chain seq x y z
N MET A 1 25.92 28.07 -22.06
CA MET A 1 24.60 28.18 -22.72
C MET A 1 24.74 27.68 -24.15
N LYS A 2 24.12 26.54 -24.49
CA LYS A 2 23.97 26.09 -25.88
C LYS A 2 22.50 25.71 -26.06
N LEU A 3 21.74 26.62 -26.66
CA LEU A 3 20.39 26.34 -27.13
C LEU A 3 20.51 25.42 -28.35
N SER A 4 19.84 24.26 -28.31
CA SER A 4 19.50 23.51 -29.52
C SER A 4 17.99 23.57 -29.67
N ALA A 5 17.57 24.21 -30.74
CA ALA A 5 16.19 24.44 -31.10
C ALA A 5 15.86 23.66 -32.37
N ARG A 6 14.57 23.31 -32.49
CA ARG A 6 13.83 22.99 -33.73
C ARG A 6 13.94 21.56 -34.24
N SER A 7 12.87 20.79 -33.98
CA SER A 7 12.20 20.00 -35.01
C SER A 7 10.71 20.06 -34.76
N ALA A 8 10.09 21.07 -35.39
CA ALA A 8 8.66 21.14 -35.60
C ALA A 8 8.29 20.22 -36.76
N ALA A 9 7.40 19.26 -36.52
CA ALA A 9 6.66 18.59 -37.57
C ALA A 9 5.23 18.38 -37.08
N LEU A 10 4.41 19.38 -37.41
CA LEU A 10 2.96 19.38 -37.31
C LEU A 10 2.41 18.31 -38.26
N TYR A 11 1.58 17.39 -37.76
CA TYR A 11 0.67 16.60 -38.60
C TYR A 11 -0.76 16.85 -38.13
N SER A 12 -1.32 17.94 -38.64
CA SER A 12 -2.74 18.23 -38.61
C SER A 12 -3.38 17.53 -39.81
N ILE A 13 -4.21 16.51 -39.57
CA ILE A 13 -5.16 16.03 -40.56
C ILE A 13 -6.55 16.14 -39.95
N THR A 14 -7.22 17.23 -40.31
CA THR A 14 -8.67 17.43 -40.25
C THR A 14 -9.34 16.47 -41.23
N PHE A 15 -10.25 15.63 -40.74
CA PHE A 15 -11.27 15.01 -41.59
C PHE A 15 -12.64 15.53 -41.16
N ALA A 16 -13.19 16.40 -41.99
CA ALA A 16 -14.59 16.80 -41.97
C ALA A 16 -15.31 16.05 -43.09
N GLY A 17 -16.45 15.43 -42.78
CA GLY A 17 -17.34 14.77 -43.74
C GLY A 17 -18.56 14.24 -42.96
N LEU A 18 -19.56 15.09 -42.70
CA LEU A 18 -20.77 15.37 -43.50
C LEU A 18 -21.91 14.38 -43.20
N LEU A 19 -22.99 14.93 -42.65
CA LEU A 19 -24.29 14.29 -42.40
C LEU A 19 -24.97 13.82 -43.70
N ALA A 20 -25.65 12.68 -43.65
CA ALA A 20 -26.84 12.42 -44.45
C ALA A 20 -27.91 11.72 -43.60
N LEU A 21 -29.11 12.30 -43.63
CA LEU A 21 -30.32 11.93 -42.92
C LEU A 21 -31.16 10.91 -43.73
N SER A 22 -31.89 10.08 -42.99
CA SER A 22 -33.27 9.63 -43.24
C SER A 22 -33.61 8.52 -44.26
N ALA A 23 -34.27 7.49 -43.70
CA ALA A 23 -35.54 6.87 -44.16
C ALA A 23 -35.50 5.95 -45.39
N CYS A 24 -36.28 4.86 -45.49
CA CYS A 24 -37.11 4.08 -44.59
C CYS A 24 -37.52 2.82 -45.38
N GLY A 25 -37.58 1.67 -44.71
CA GLY A 25 -38.43 0.56 -45.12
C GLY A 25 -37.99 -0.74 -44.44
N LYS A 26 -38.85 -1.53 -43.78
CA LYS A 26 -40.29 -1.43 -43.52
C LYS A 26 -40.66 -2.68 -42.71
N ASN A 27 -40.56 -2.67 -41.37
CA ASN A 27 -41.14 -3.75 -40.55
C ASN A 27 -41.50 -3.20 -39.17
N GLU A 28 -42.71 -2.69 -39.06
CA GLU A 28 -43.35 -2.16 -37.86
C GLU A 28 -43.85 -3.33 -36.97
N GLN A 29 -43.69 -3.22 -35.64
CA GLN A 29 -44.72 -3.42 -34.59
C GLN A 29 -44.10 -3.64 -33.19
N GLN A 30 -44.24 -2.61 -32.35
CA GLN A 30 -44.26 -2.60 -30.87
C GLN A 30 -45.77 -2.69 -30.43
N PRO A 31 -46.25 -2.96 -29.17
CA PRO A 31 -45.65 -2.89 -27.81
C PRO A 31 -45.99 -4.01 -26.80
N ALA A 32 -45.43 -3.81 -25.60
CA ALA A 32 -45.98 -4.14 -24.27
C ALA A 32 -45.84 -5.59 -23.77
N ASN A 33 -44.95 -5.82 -22.79
CA ASN A 33 -45.37 -6.27 -21.46
C ASN A 33 -44.23 -6.23 -20.43
N LYS A 34 -44.49 -5.61 -19.28
CA LYS A 34 -43.82 -5.85 -17.98
C LYS A 34 -44.05 -7.31 -17.57
N PRO A 35 -43.07 -8.07 -17.03
CA PRO A 35 -43.05 -8.45 -15.59
C PRO A 35 -41.62 -8.63 -15.01
N ALA A 36 -41.29 -8.09 -13.82
CA ALA A 36 -41.47 -8.66 -12.46
C ALA A 36 -40.42 -9.73 -12.06
N ALA A 37 -39.82 -9.51 -10.88
CA ALA A 37 -39.10 -10.53 -10.11
C ALA A 37 -40.04 -11.70 -9.73
N PRO A 38 -39.50 -12.89 -9.41
CA PRO A 38 -39.52 -13.29 -8.00
C PRO A 38 -38.31 -14.12 -7.52
N SER A 39 -38.24 -14.22 -6.18
CA SER A 39 -37.35 -15.01 -5.33
C SER A 39 -37.35 -16.51 -5.58
N THR A 40 -36.23 -17.18 -5.29
CA THR A 40 -36.23 -18.47 -4.56
C THR A 40 -34.86 -18.70 -3.88
N ALA A 41 -34.89 -18.95 -2.56
CA ALA A 41 -33.76 -19.46 -1.76
C ALA A 41 -33.65 -21.00 -1.92
N PRO A 42 -32.58 -21.66 -1.42
CA PRO A 42 -32.72 -22.30 -0.10
C PRO A 42 -31.46 -22.40 0.80
N ALA A 43 -31.76 -22.40 2.10
CA ALA A 43 -31.21 -23.19 3.24
C ALA A 43 -29.76 -23.01 3.76
N PRO A 44 -29.60 -22.54 5.02
CA PRO A 44 -28.43 -22.78 5.86
C PRO A 44 -28.52 -24.14 6.59
N SER A 45 -27.41 -24.87 6.66
CA SER A 45 -27.27 -26.09 7.47
C SER A 45 -26.80 -25.77 8.89
N ALA A 46 -27.55 -26.27 9.87
CA ALA A 46 -27.15 -26.34 11.28
C ALA A 46 -26.01 -27.35 11.49
N PRO A 47 -25.34 -27.31 12.66
CA PRO A 47 -25.53 -28.46 13.55
C PRO A 47 -25.92 -28.08 14.98
N SER A 48 -26.82 -28.89 15.52
CA SER A 48 -27.23 -28.95 16.92
C SER A 48 -26.20 -29.75 17.74
N THR A 49 -25.91 -29.33 18.96
CA THR A 49 -25.68 -30.27 20.09
C THR A 49 -26.10 -29.61 21.39
N THR A 50 -27.06 -30.25 22.04
CA THR A 50 -27.55 -29.97 23.40
C THR A 50 -26.65 -30.65 24.42
N ALA A 51 -26.24 -29.94 25.48
CA ALA A 51 -26.03 -30.53 26.81
C ALA A 51 -25.96 -29.43 27.90
N HIS A 52 -26.88 -29.51 28.85
CA HIS A 52 -26.84 -29.00 30.24
C HIS A 52 -27.06 -30.29 31.10
N PRO A 53 -26.57 -30.51 32.36
CA PRO A 53 -26.46 -29.54 33.45
C PRO A 53 -25.29 -29.70 34.48
N ALA A 54 -25.22 -28.72 35.39
CA ALA A 54 -24.88 -28.74 36.82
C ALA A 54 -23.74 -29.63 37.40
N ALA A 55 -22.84 -28.98 38.14
CA ALA A 55 -22.47 -29.40 39.50
C ALA A 55 -21.98 -28.20 40.33
N ALA A 56 -22.69 -27.92 41.42
CA ALA A 56 -22.33 -26.96 42.44
C ALA A 56 -21.38 -27.59 43.48
N GLY A 57 -20.50 -26.76 44.03
CA GLY A 57 -20.08 -26.72 45.43
C GLY A 57 -19.34 -27.92 46.04
N THR A 58 -18.16 -27.67 46.58
CA THR A 58 -17.84 -28.02 47.98
C THR A 58 -16.70 -27.12 48.46
N ALA A 59 -16.96 -26.46 49.58
CA ALA A 59 -16.05 -25.62 50.35
C ALA A 59 -15.00 -26.47 51.10
N ALA A 60 -13.81 -25.91 51.34
CA ALA A 60 -13.06 -26.08 52.60
C ALA A 60 -11.82 -25.17 52.63
N ALA A 61 -11.88 -24.09 53.41
CA ALA A 61 -10.77 -23.66 54.27
C ALA A 61 -10.89 -24.48 55.58
N PRO A 62 -9.80 -24.83 56.31
CA PRO A 62 -8.98 -23.89 57.10
C PRO A 62 -7.45 -24.19 56.98
N ALA A 63 -6.56 -23.18 57.00
CA ALA A 63 -5.93 -22.51 58.15
C ALA A 63 -4.74 -23.26 58.83
N SER A 64 -3.57 -22.59 58.71
CA SER A 64 -2.55 -22.38 59.75
C SER A 64 -1.56 -23.51 60.10
N THR A 65 -0.26 -23.30 59.86
CA THR A 65 0.72 -22.78 60.86
C THR A 65 2.18 -23.03 60.45
N THR A 66 3.02 -21.99 60.63
CA THR A 66 4.44 -21.99 61.06
C THR A 66 5.43 -22.78 60.18
N THR A 67 6.50 -22.18 59.62
CA THR A 67 7.75 -21.90 60.34
C THR A 67 8.72 -21.17 59.38
N ALA A 68 9.19 -19.98 59.74
CA ALA A 68 10.45 -19.39 59.23
C ALA A 68 11.64 -20.05 59.97
N PRO A 69 12.93 -19.94 59.57
CA PRO A 69 13.52 -18.98 58.62
C PRO A 69 14.64 -19.53 57.69
N ALA A 70 15.10 -18.65 56.79
CA ALA A 70 16.46 -18.59 56.22
C ALA A 70 16.84 -19.71 55.20
N HIS A 71 17.63 -19.50 54.15
CA HIS A 71 18.73 -18.56 53.89
C HIS A 71 18.86 -18.29 52.37
N ALA A 72 19.43 -17.12 52.05
CA ALA A 72 20.37 -16.85 50.95
C ALA A 72 20.13 -17.52 49.59
N GLY A 73 19.71 -16.69 48.63
CA GLY A 73 19.79 -16.99 47.21
C GLY A 73 19.40 -15.79 46.38
N THR A 74 20.17 -14.70 46.47
CA THR A 74 20.22 -13.70 45.39
C THR A 74 20.75 -14.41 44.14
N ALA A 75 19.85 -15.06 43.41
CA ALA A 75 20.09 -15.43 42.03
C ALA A 75 20.01 -14.14 41.22
N THR A 76 21.13 -13.44 41.12
CA THR A 76 21.42 -12.48 40.06
C THR A 76 20.95 -13.12 38.75
N PRO A 77 20.00 -12.52 38.01
CA PRO A 77 19.75 -12.97 36.64
C PRO A 77 21.07 -12.77 35.91
N ALA A 78 21.73 -13.87 35.55
CA ALA A 78 22.82 -13.83 34.60
C ALA A 78 22.33 -13.02 33.40
N PRO A 79 23.09 -12.04 32.89
CA PRO A 79 22.74 -11.40 31.64
C PRO A 79 22.64 -12.53 30.64
N ALA A 80 21.42 -12.83 30.18
CA ALA A 80 21.21 -13.74 29.07
C ALA A 80 22.13 -13.20 27.98
N ALA A 81 23.17 -13.98 27.65
CA ALA A 81 24.04 -13.70 26.53
C ALA A 81 23.11 -13.40 25.37
N ALA A 82 23.11 -12.15 24.91
CA ALA A 82 22.32 -11.72 23.78
C ALA A 82 22.69 -12.68 22.65
N THR A 83 21.77 -13.59 22.34
CA THR A 83 21.84 -14.40 21.14
C THR A 83 22.10 -13.42 20.00
N PRO A 84 23.11 -13.65 19.14
CA PRO A 84 23.30 -12.80 17.97
C PRO A 84 21.96 -12.77 17.26
N VAL A 85 21.31 -11.61 17.22
CA VAL A 85 20.15 -11.40 16.35
C VAL A 85 20.62 -11.86 14.99
N ALA A 86 19.95 -12.86 14.42
CA ALA A 86 20.29 -13.35 13.10
C ALA A 86 20.42 -12.13 12.21
N THR A 87 21.63 -11.90 11.68
CA THR A 87 21.80 -10.96 10.59
C THR A 87 20.97 -11.56 9.48
N ASP A 88 19.76 -11.04 9.31
CA ASP A 88 18.99 -11.20 8.10
C ASP A 88 19.86 -10.57 7.00
N ASN A 89 20.76 -11.39 6.45
CA ASN A 89 21.43 -11.15 5.18
C ASN A 89 20.43 -11.41 4.04
N GLY A 90 19.16 -11.09 4.28
CA GLY A 90 18.10 -11.10 3.31
C GLY A 90 18.14 -9.85 2.47
N PHE A 91 17.16 -9.75 1.59
CA PHE A 91 16.93 -8.55 0.82
C PHE A 91 16.05 -7.60 1.64
N GLN A 92 16.51 -6.36 1.88
CA GLN A 92 15.76 -5.36 2.65
C GLN A 92 15.80 -3.98 2.03
N VAL A 93 14.74 -3.21 2.31
CA VAL A 93 14.72 -1.77 2.07
C VAL A 93 15.58 -1.08 3.12
N SER A 94 16.44 -0.22 2.62
CA SER A 94 17.54 0.41 3.34
C SER A 94 17.35 1.90 3.55
N GLY A 95 16.56 2.53 2.70
CA GLY A 95 16.24 3.95 2.77
C GLY A 95 15.22 4.31 1.70
N ILE A 96 14.50 5.39 1.91
CA ILE A 96 13.60 5.95 0.89
C ILE A 96 13.80 7.46 0.83
N THR A 97 13.90 7.98 -0.38
CA THR A 97 14.11 9.41 -0.67
C THR A 97 13.00 9.87 -1.59
N LEU A 98 12.37 10.99 -1.25
CA LEU A 98 11.25 11.55 -2.01
C LEU A 98 11.71 12.78 -2.78
N GLY A 99 11.21 13.00 -3.99
CA GLY A 99 11.56 14.19 -4.77
C GLY A 99 10.75 14.39 -6.04
N ASP A 100 10.97 15.52 -6.71
CA ASP A 100 10.30 15.89 -7.96
C ASP A 100 11.03 15.38 -9.22
N ALA A 101 12.30 15.00 -9.08
CA ALA A 101 13.13 14.54 -10.19
C ALA A 101 14.13 13.47 -9.75
N VAL A 102 14.44 12.56 -10.69
CA VAL A 102 15.45 11.52 -10.52
C VAL A 102 16.59 11.67 -11.54
N ASN A 103 17.75 11.12 -11.20
CA ASN A 103 18.92 10.96 -12.05
C ASN A 103 18.81 9.68 -12.90
N PRO A 104 19.68 9.51 -13.91
CA PRO A 104 19.79 8.26 -14.67
C PRO A 104 20.03 7.02 -13.80
N ASP A 105 20.61 7.21 -12.61
CA ASP A 105 20.85 6.16 -11.60
C ASP A 105 19.60 5.80 -10.75
N HIS A 106 18.41 6.28 -11.12
CA HIS A 106 17.18 6.06 -10.32
C HIS A 106 17.23 6.65 -8.91
N LYS A 107 18.12 7.62 -8.68
CA LYS A 107 18.23 8.39 -7.44
C LYS A 107 17.51 9.72 -7.54
N VAL A 108 16.76 10.10 -6.51
CA VAL A 108 16.22 11.44 -6.37
C VAL A 108 17.37 12.47 -6.38
N LYS A 109 17.24 13.50 -7.23
CA LYS A 109 18.25 14.57 -7.36
C LYS A 109 18.35 15.44 -6.11
N LYS A 110 17.19 15.78 -5.55
CA LYS A 110 17.04 16.64 -4.37
C LYS A 110 15.90 16.07 -3.55
N GLU A 111 16.15 15.80 -2.28
CA GLU A 111 15.08 15.39 -1.38
C GLU A 111 14.09 16.56 -1.22
N VAL A 112 12.82 16.28 -1.53
CA VAL A 112 11.72 17.22 -1.42
C VAL A 112 10.54 16.48 -0.79
N THR A 113 10.05 17.02 0.32
CA THR A 113 8.89 16.51 1.07
C THR A 113 7.71 17.46 1.03
N THR A 114 7.84 18.58 0.31
CA THR A 114 6.78 19.56 0.09
C THR A 114 6.63 19.80 -1.40
N PHE A 115 5.48 19.46 -1.97
CA PHE A 115 5.20 19.62 -3.39
C PHE A 115 4.11 20.66 -3.61
N SER A 116 4.20 21.36 -4.74
CA SER A 116 3.13 22.25 -5.17
C SER A 116 1.98 21.44 -5.79
N PRO A 117 0.71 21.86 -5.65
CA PRO A 117 -0.44 21.11 -6.16
C PRO A 117 -0.44 20.94 -7.69
N ASN A 118 0.30 21.78 -8.40
CA ASN A 118 0.55 21.71 -9.84
C ASN A 118 1.63 20.70 -10.25
N GLN A 119 2.29 20.01 -9.30
CA GLN A 119 3.25 18.98 -9.66
C GLN A 119 2.57 17.82 -10.36
N LYS A 120 3.00 17.47 -11.56
CA LYS A 120 2.36 16.36 -12.29
C LYS A 120 2.84 15.00 -11.81
N THR A 121 4.09 14.90 -11.38
CA THR A 121 4.73 13.63 -11.03
C THR A 121 5.54 13.78 -9.75
N ILE A 122 5.39 12.83 -8.84
CA ILE A 122 6.20 12.70 -7.63
C ILE A 122 6.97 11.39 -7.71
N TYR A 123 8.25 11.40 -7.36
CA TYR A 123 9.13 10.25 -7.39
C TYR A 123 9.53 9.85 -5.97
N VAL A 124 9.65 8.54 -5.76
CA VAL A 124 10.29 7.96 -4.57
C VAL A 124 11.36 6.99 -5.03
N SER A 125 12.59 7.25 -4.63
CA SER A 125 13.70 6.30 -4.76
C SER A 125 13.77 5.45 -3.51
N VAL A 126 13.77 4.14 -3.71
CA VAL A 126 13.88 3.13 -2.68
C VAL A 126 15.25 2.48 -2.81
N ASP A 127 16.07 2.66 -1.80
CA ASP A 127 17.34 1.97 -1.62
C ASP A 127 17.08 0.59 -1.06
N THR A 128 17.64 -0.43 -1.68
CA THR A 128 17.59 -1.81 -1.21
C THR A 128 18.99 -2.37 -1.08
N ARG A 129 19.18 -3.31 -0.15
CA ARG A 129 20.45 -4.00 0.11
C ARG A 129 20.19 -5.50 0.22
N GLY A 130 21.24 -6.29 0.01
CA GLY A 130 21.15 -7.76 -0.05
C GLY A 130 20.81 -8.26 -1.44
N SER A 131 20.64 -9.58 -1.55
CA SER A 131 20.36 -10.26 -2.82
C SER A 131 19.04 -11.02 -2.75
N THR A 132 18.26 -10.99 -3.82
CA THR A 132 17.01 -11.71 -3.98
C THR A 132 16.86 -12.25 -5.41
N PRO A 133 16.51 -13.54 -5.58
CA PRO A 133 16.13 -14.09 -6.88
C PRO A 133 14.74 -13.61 -7.33
N GLY A 134 13.99 -12.93 -6.46
CA GLY A 134 12.67 -12.38 -6.76
C GLY A 134 12.03 -11.77 -5.52
N ALA A 135 11.85 -10.45 -5.52
CA ALA A 135 11.12 -9.72 -4.49
C ALA A 135 10.07 -8.81 -5.11
N THR A 136 8.94 -8.62 -4.41
CA THR A 136 7.92 -7.66 -4.83
C THR A 136 7.98 -6.43 -3.97
N LEU A 137 8.38 -5.30 -4.54
CA LEU A 137 8.25 -4.00 -3.91
C LEU A 137 6.90 -3.39 -4.26
N ASN A 138 6.23 -2.85 -3.27
CA ASN A 138 4.95 -2.17 -3.42
C ASN A 138 5.04 -0.76 -2.83
N ALA A 139 4.66 0.23 -3.60
CA ALA A 139 4.57 1.63 -3.19
C ALA A 139 3.10 2.04 -3.16
N LYS A 140 2.56 2.14 -1.95
CA LYS A 140 1.17 2.54 -1.70
C LYS A 140 1.14 4.01 -1.30
N TRP A 141 0.50 4.84 -2.10
CA TRP A 141 0.35 6.26 -1.87
C TRP A 141 -1.03 6.56 -1.31
N SER A 142 -1.10 7.25 -0.19
CA SER A 142 -2.36 7.58 0.48
C SER A 142 -2.37 9.05 0.88
N TYR A 143 -3.52 9.67 0.72
CA TYR A 143 -3.84 10.98 1.26
C TYR A 143 -4.31 10.80 2.70
N LEU A 144 -3.79 11.58 3.64
CA LEU A 144 -4.00 11.39 5.08
C LEU A 144 -4.96 12.40 5.71
N GLU A 145 -5.32 13.47 5.00
CA GLU A 145 -6.28 14.45 5.53
C GLU A 145 -7.71 13.91 5.45
N GLY A 146 -8.46 14.07 6.53
CA GLY A 146 -9.81 13.51 6.67
C GLY A 146 -9.78 11.98 6.81
N ASN A 147 -10.41 11.27 5.87
CA ASN A 147 -10.39 9.81 5.83
C ASN A 147 -9.24 9.37 4.92
N SER A 148 -8.27 8.61 5.45
CA SER A 148 -7.11 8.16 4.68
C SER A 148 -7.53 7.51 3.36
N GLN A 149 -7.25 8.18 2.23
CA GLN A 149 -7.71 7.78 0.91
C GLN A 149 -6.54 7.25 0.08
N LEU A 150 -6.68 6.05 -0.48
CA LEU A 150 -5.70 5.50 -1.41
C LEU A 150 -5.65 6.36 -2.68
N VAL A 151 -4.50 6.96 -2.95
CA VAL A 151 -4.28 7.75 -4.17
C VAL A 151 -3.89 6.83 -5.32
N THR A 152 -2.87 5.99 -5.08
CA THR A 152 -2.45 4.98 -6.04
C THR A 152 -1.69 3.88 -5.34
N ASN A 153 -1.59 2.73 -6.00
CA ASN A 153 -0.79 1.62 -5.53
C ASN A 153 -0.01 1.03 -6.70
N THR A 154 1.31 0.94 -6.56
CA THR A 154 2.19 0.42 -7.62
C THR A 154 3.02 -0.73 -7.08
N SER A 155 2.94 -1.89 -7.73
CA SER A 155 3.77 -3.05 -7.42
C SER A 155 4.78 -3.29 -8.52
N GLN A 156 5.99 -3.70 -8.16
CA GLN A 156 7.04 -4.07 -9.08
C GLN A 156 7.80 -5.28 -8.53
N SER A 157 7.95 -6.32 -9.36
CA SER A 157 8.87 -7.42 -9.10
C SER A 157 10.29 -7.00 -9.49
N ILE A 158 11.25 -7.33 -8.63
CA ILE A 158 12.65 -7.03 -8.84
C ILE A 158 13.51 -8.25 -8.51
N ILE A 159 14.62 -8.36 -9.22
CA ILE A 159 15.70 -9.31 -8.96
C ILE A 159 16.93 -8.45 -8.71
N ALA A 160 17.62 -8.69 -7.60
CA ALA A 160 18.79 -7.91 -7.22
C ALA A 160 19.84 -8.86 -6.68
N ASP A 161 21.10 -8.70 -7.06
CA ASP A 161 22.22 -9.49 -6.53
C ASP A 161 23.10 -8.65 -5.58
N GLY A 162 22.55 -7.56 -5.05
CA GLY A 162 23.26 -6.62 -4.20
C GLY A 162 22.51 -5.30 -4.03
N PRO A 163 23.20 -4.25 -3.55
CA PRO A 163 22.60 -2.92 -3.37
C PRO A 163 21.99 -2.41 -4.68
N ALA A 164 20.70 -2.12 -4.64
CA ALA A 164 19.94 -1.68 -5.82
C ALA A 164 19.02 -0.52 -5.47
N THR A 165 18.78 0.34 -6.45
CA THR A 165 17.88 1.49 -6.32
C THR A 165 16.68 1.31 -7.23
N THR A 166 15.49 1.27 -6.64
CA THR A 166 14.23 1.19 -7.39
C THR A 166 13.48 2.51 -7.26
N THR A 167 13.07 3.11 -8.37
CA THR A 167 12.23 4.32 -8.34
C THR A 167 10.78 3.99 -8.63
N PHE A 168 9.89 4.40 -7.74
CA PHE A 168 8.46 4.48 -8.03
C PHE A 168 8.07 5.91 -8.37
N ARG A 169 7.08 6.04 -9.25
CA ARG A 169 6.52 7.33 -9.63
C ARG A 169 5.02 7.29 -9.47
N VAL A 170 4.46 8.40 -9.00
CA VAL A 170 3.01 8.64 -9.05
C VAL A 170 2.77 9.86 -9.91
N GLN A 171 1.86 9.74 -10.87
CA GLN A 171 1.50 10.80 -11.78
C GLN A 171 0.02 11.15 -11.60
N ASN A 172 -0.26 12.43 -11.42
CA ASN A 172 -1.60 12.98 -11.44
C ASN A 172 -1.66 14.06 -12.54
N PRO A 173 -2.44 13.85 -13.62
CA PRO A 173 -2.59 14.87 -14.65
C PRO A 173 -3.37 16.10 -14.15
N ASN A 174 -4.14 15.94 -13.08
CA ASN A 174 -4.88 17.00 -12.41
C ASN A 174 -4.07 17.62 -11.27
N LEU A 175 -4.64 18.62 -10.61
CA LEU A 175 -4.07 19.19 -9.39
C LEU A 175 -4.13 18.17 -8.24
N TRP A 176 -3.04 18.07 -7.48
CA TRP A 176 -3.03 17.33 -6.22
C TRP A 176 -3.84 18.08 -5.16
N PRO A 177 -4.72 17.41 -4.41
CA PRO A 177 -5.34 17.98 -3.22
C PRO A 177 -4.28 18.51 -2.25
N GLU A 178 -4.48 19.70 -1.69
CA GLU A 178 -3.57 20.23 -0.68
C GLU A 178 -3.79 19.47 0.62
N GLY A 179 -2.70 19.05 1.27
CA GLY A 179 -2.77 18.29 2.50
C GLY A 179 -1.58 17.35 2.71
N LYS A 180 -1.73 16.46 3.70
CA LYS A 180 -0.72 15.46 4.05
C LYS A 180 -0.93 14.18 3.26
N TYR A 181 0.18 13.60 2.82
CA TYR A 181 0.24 12.35 2.10
C TYR A 181 1.26 11.43 2.74
N LYS A 182 1.13 10.14 2.41
CA LYS A 182 2.03 9.09 2.85
C LYS A 182 2.29 8.12 1.72
N VAL A 183 3.54 7.72 1.58
CA VAL A 183 3.93 6.56 0.79
C VAL A 183 4.40 5.47 1.74
N ASP A 184 3.72 4.34 1.72
CA ASP A 184 4.13 3.12 2.42
C ASP A 184 4.81 2.19 1.41
N ILE A 185 6.07 1.86 1.69
CA ILE A 185 6.83 0.87 0.93
C ILE A 185 6.73 -0.47 1.62
N SER A 186 6.22 -1.45 0.89
CA SER A 186 6.13 -2.84 1.34
C SER A 186 7.03 -3.74 0.50
N LEU A 187 7.70 -4.67 1.17
CA LEU A 187 8.50 -5.71 0.57
C LEU A 187 7.81 -7.06 0.79
N ASN A 188 7.48 -7.75 -0.29
CA ASN A 188 6.79 -9.03 -0.28
C ASN A 188 5.47 -9.01 0.53
N GLY A 189 4.74 -7.89 0.44
CA GLY A 189 3.50 -7.65 1.20
C GLY A 189 3.67 -7.18 2.64
N LYS A 190 4.91 -7.14 3.18
CA LYS A 190 5.19 -6.58 4.52
C LYS A 190 5.64 -5.14 4.39
N GLN A 191 4.98 -4.21 5.07
CA GLN A 191 5.43 -2.82 5.13
C GLN A 191 6.78 -2.74 5.85
N VAL A 192 7.78 -2.18 5.18
CA VAL A 192 9.16 -2.07 5.69
C VAL A 192 9.59 -0.62 5.91
N GLN A 193 9.01 0.33 5.18
CA GLN A 193 9.35 1.74 5.30
C GLN A 193 8.14 2.61 4.95
N SER A 194 8.05 3.80 5.51
CA SER A 194 7.06 4.79 5.09
C SER A 194 7.64 6.21 5.12
N LYS A 195 7.15 7.08 4.24
CA LYS A 195 7.51 8.50 4.20
C LYS A 195 6.24 9.31 4.12
N THR A 196 6.15 10.37 4.91
CA THR A 196 5.10 11.37 4.79
C THR A 196 5.61 12.58 4.02
N PHE A 197 4.72 13.23 3.28
CA PHE A 197 4.99 14.45 2.54
C PHE A 197 3.75 15.32 2.48
N GLU A 198 3.93 16.59 2.15
CA GLU A 198 2.86 17.57 2.11
C GLU A 198 2.73 18.13 0.70
N VAL A 199 1.49 18.31 0.25
CA VAL A 199 1.18 19.10 -0.93
C VAL A 199 0.57 20.39 -0.44
N LYS A 200 1.21 21.51 -0.76
CA LYS A 200 0.67 22.84 -0.45
C LYS A 200 1.15 23.83 -1.49
N LYS A 201 0.36 24.88 -1.72
CA LYS A 201 0.82 26.00 -2.53
C LYS A 201 2.10 26.58 -1.93
N SER A 202 3.16 26.56 -2.74
CA SER A 202 4.47 27.13 -2.40
C SER A 202 4.48 28.62 -2.65
#